data_AF-A0A933UMZ0-F1
#
_entry.id   AF-A0A933UMZ0-F1
#
_cell.length_a   1.000
_cell.length_b   1.000
_cell.length_c   1.000
_cell.angle_alpha   90.00
_cell.angle_beta   90.00
_cell.angle_gamma   90.00
#
_symmetry.space_group_name_H-M   'P 1'
#
loop_
_entity.id
_entity.type
_entity.pdbx_description
1 polymer ?
#
loop_
_entity_poly.entity_id
_entity_poly.type
_entity_poly.pdbx_seq_one_letter_code
_entity_poly.pdbx_strand_id
1 'polypeptide(L)'
;MTMREFQLWLTIRSRRGALGCLLFAVLALPVSGEVRQKSSRDFFNDGTAQFQTNKLREAESALQVAVTSQNERVQPAALYNLGHVRFQQGVEALKEAPDAKGAAARGDHASAVADSAIQAADAALASGEVDAITRAYLQGKGARKELKAAMEAVKKALEAHGAVLRRWERASGDFKSAYELQTSLESAKENGAIMDRHIAALVDKQEMMMKSAQCMGGKRKDLQKRMQDMKKKMPDGAQKDDEGEDEEDEEDQKEPKQPKSGDKEKETKEGRRMELTWDEAMRLLESLKLDANRKLPMGDRETANPKDRKRREW
;
A
#
# COMPACT_ATOMS: atom_id res chain seq x y z
N MET A 1 -27.73 -17.34 -6.18
CA MET A 1 -27.81 -15.86 -6.11
C MET A 1 -26.58 -15.32 -6.80
N THR A 2 -26.77 -14.64 -7.94
CA THR A 2 -25.66 -14.09 -8.73
C THR A 2 -25.18 -12.77 -8.10
N MET A 3 -23.91 -12.35 -8.33
CA MET A 3 -23.41 -11.07 -7.81
C MET A 3 -24.28 -9.86 -8.22
N ARG A 4 -24.96 -9.94 -9.38
CA ARG A 4 -25.91 -8.91 -9.84
C ARG A 4 -27.16 -8.81 -8.97
N GLU A 5 -27.72 -9.94 -8.54
CA GLU A 5 -28.87 -9.94 -7.62
C GLU A 5 -28.51 -9.49 -6.20
N PHE A 6 -27.25 -9.70 -5.78
CA PHE A 6 -26.76 -9.25 -4.48
C PHE A 6 -26.56 -7.74 -4.40
N GLN A 7 -26.10 -7.08 -5.48
CA GLN A 7 -26.00 -5.62 -5.53
C GLN A 7 -27.37 -4.92 -5.48
N LEU A 8 -28.40 -5.52 -6.10
CA LEU A 8 -29.79 -5.06 -6.01
C LEU A 8 -30.39 -5.25 -4.61
N TRP A 9 -30.04 -6.33 -3.91
CA TRP A 9 -30.50 -6.57 -2.55
C TRP A 9 -29.92 -5.58 -1.52
N LEU A 10 -28.64 -5.20 -1.67
CA LEU A 10 -27.96 -4.25 -0.77
C LEU A 10 -28.44 -2.79 -0.92
N THR A 11 -28.77 -2.36 -2.15
CA THR A 11 -29.31 -1.00 -2.40
C THR A 11 -30.69 -0.80 -1.77
N ILE A 12 -31.49 -1.86 -1.64
CA ILE A 12 -32.82 -1.82 -1.01
C ILE A 12 -32.73 -1.76 0.53
N ARG A 13 -31.71 -2.37 1.14
CA ARG A 13 -31.57 -2.47 2.60
C ARG A 13 -30.99 -1.21 3.27
N SER A 14 -30.34 -0.32 2.51
CA SER A 14 -29.79 0.95 3.01
C SER A 14 -30.85 2.02 3.38
N ARG A 15 -32.16 1.74 3.25
CA ARG A 15 -33.27 2.71 3.47
C ARG A 15 -34.26 2.36 4.60
N ARG A 16 -33.99 1.34 5.42
CA ARG A 16 -34.79 1.01 6.62
C ARG A 16 -33.80 0.62 7.72
N GLY A 17 -33.54 1.41 8.74
CA GLY A 17 -34.49 2.07 9.63
C GLY A 17 -34.16 1.55 11.02
N ALA A 18 -33.43 2.35 11.80
CA ALA A 18 -33.16 2.11 13.20
C ALA A 18 -34.47 2.22 13.99
N LEU A 19 -34.80 1.22 14.81
CA LEU A 19 -35.73 1.33 15.93
C LEU A 19 -35.78 0.03 16.74
N GLY A 20 -35.43 0.11 18.02
CA GLY A 20 -36.29 -0.41 19.08
C GLY A 20 -35.85 -1.67 19.85
N CYS A 21 -35.91 -1.50 21.19
CA CYS A 21 -36.16 -2.47 22.26
C CYS A 21 -34.94 -3.17 22.89
N LEU A 22 -34.53 -2.82 24.11
CA LEU A 22 -35.13 -3.00 25.47
C LEU A 22 -34.78 -4.35 26.12
N LEU A 23 -33.94 -4.23 27.15
CA LEU A 23 -33.80 -5.02 28.38
C LEU A 23 -34.55 -6.36 28.50
N PHE A 24 -33.77 -7.42 28.70
CA PHE A 24 -34.08 -8.49 29.66
C PHE A 24 -32.77 -8.99 30.30
N ALA A 25 -32.62 -8.77 31.61
CA ALA A 25 -31.56 -9.36 32.41
C ALA A 25 -32.07 -10.66 33.03
N VAL A 26 -31.45 -11.78 32.68
CA VAL A 26 -31.67 -13.09 33.32
C VAL A 26 -30.37 -13.50 34.00
N LEU A 27 -30.45 -13.73 35.31
CA LEU A 27 -29.38 -14.28 36.15
C LEU A 27 -29.03 -15.69 35.67
N ALA A 28 -27.80 -15.89 35.18
CA ALA A 28 -27.24 -17.20 34.89
C ALA A 28 -26.13 -17.53 35.88
N LEU A 29 -26.33 -18.62 36.63
CA LEU A 29 -25.33 -19.26 37.46
C LEU A 29 -24.15 -19.74 36.60
N PRO A 30 -22.90 -19.77 37.10
CA PRO A 30 -21.76 -20.23 36.33
C PRO A 30 -21.81 -21.76 36.20
N VAL A 31 -22.33 -22.25 35.08
CA VAL A 31 -22.01 -23.61 34.61
C VAL A 31 -20.54 -23.59 34.23
N SER A 32 -19.75 -24.43 34.90
CA SER A 32 -18.36 -24.72 34.57
C SER A 32 -18.24 -25.01 33.07
N GLY A 33 -17.73 -24.03 32.32
CA GLY A 33 -17.62 -24.12 30.87
C GLY A 33 -16.46 -25.03 30.49
N GLU A 34 -16.76 -26.27 30.12
CA GLU A 34 -15.90 -26.97 29.16
C GLU A 34 -15.82 -26.08 27.92
N VAL A 35 -14.61 -25.61 27.58
CA VAL A 35 -14.39 -24.88 26.33
C VAL A 35 -14.57 -25.90 25.21
N ARG A 36 -15.82 -26.02 24.73
CA ARG A 36 -16.13 -26.82 23.54
C ARG A 36 -15.29 -26.27 22.40
N GLN A 37 -14.34 -27.05 21.94
CA GLN A 37 -13.53 -26.68 20.78
C GLN A 37 -14.47 -26.43 19.60
N LYS A 38 -14.40 -25.22 19.01
CA LYS A 38 -15.22 -24.86 17.85
C LYS A 38 -14.87 -25.78 16.69
N SER A 39 -15.88 -26.38 16.08
CA SER A 39 -15.71 -27.23 14.90
C SER A 39 -15.57 -26.39 13.62
N SER A 40 -15.08 -26.99 12.53
CA SER A 40 -15.05 -26.38 11.19
C SER A 40 -16.39 -25.80 10.76
N ARG A 41 -17.48 -26.49 11.12
CA ARG A 41 -18.85 -26.05 10.80
C ARG A 41 -19.27 -24.85 11.63
N ASP A 42 -18.82 -24.75 12.88
CA ASP A 42 -19.09 -23.58 13.73
C ASP A 42 -18.40 -22.34 13.18
N PHE A 43 -17.15 -22.46 12.73
CA PHE A 43 -16.44 -21.38 12.06
C PHE A 43 -17.10 -20.94 10.74
N PHE A 44 -17.58 -21.89 9.94
CA PHE A 44 -18.34 -21.58 8.74
C PHE A 44 -19.65 -20.84 9.04
N ASN A 45 -20.41 -21.31 10.03
CA ASN A 45 -21.67 -20.70 10.42
C ASN A 45 -21.45 -19.28 10.98
N ASP A 46 -20.46 -19.11 11.87
CA ASP A 46 -20.06 -17.81 12.42
C ASP A 46 -19.64 -16.87 11.28
N GLY A 47 -18.73 -17.29 10.40
CA GLY A 47 -18.29 -16.49 9.27
C GLY A 47 -19.43 -16.07 8.33
N THR A 48 -20.39 -16.97 8.09
CA THR A 48 -21.59 -16.66 7.29
C THR A 48 -22.49 -15.65 8.00
N ALA A 49 -22.65 -15.73 9.31
CA ALA A 49 -23.42 -14.76 10.11
C ALA A 49 -22.73 -13.38 10.14
N GLN A 50 -21.40 -13.35 10.32
CA GLN A 50 -20.61 -12.11 10.23
C GLN A 50 -20.75 -11.48 8.83
N PHE A 51 -20.73 -12.29 7.77
CA PHE A 51 -20.90 -11.80 6.41
C PHE A 51 -22.29 -11.16 6.20
N GLN A 52 -23.35 -11.78 6.69
CA GLN A 52 -24.71 -11.23 6.63
C GLN A 52 -24.87 -9.90 7.39
N THR A 53 -24.04 -9.66 8.40
CA THR A 53 -23.99 -8.42 9.18
C THR A 53 -22.95 -7.42 8.66
N ASN A 54 -22.38 -7.67 7.48
CA ASN A 54 -21.38 -6.84 6.81
C ASN A 54 -20.05 -6.67 7.60
N LYS A 55 -19.77 -7.59 8.53
CA LYS A 55 -18.52 -7.65 9.29
C LYS A 55 -17.48 -8.44 8.50
N LEU A 56 -16.98 -7.82 7.44
CA LEU A 56 -16.22 -8.51 6.40
C LEU A 56 -14.88 -9.09 6.91
N ARG A 57 -14.22 -8.41 7.85
CA ARG A 57 -12.92 -8.86 8.39
C ARG A 57 -13.09 -10.08 9.30
N GLU A 58 -14.11 -10.06 10.13
CA GLU A 58 -14.49 -11.16 11.01
C GLU A 58 -14.98 -12.36 10.19
N ALA A 59 -15.79 -12.11 9.16
CA ALA A 59 -16.23 -13.12 8.22
C ALA A 59 -15.05 -13.80 7.51
N GLU A 60 -14.09 -13.02 7.00
CA GLU A 60 -12.89 -13.55 6.34
C GLU A 60 -12.09 -14.45 7.29
N SER A 61 -11.83 -13.98 8.52
CA SER A 61 -11.08 -14.75 9.52
C SER A 61 -11.76 -16.09 9.84
N ALA A 62 -13.06 -16.06 10.15
CA ALA A 62 -13.80 -17.28 10.52
C ALA A 62 -13.91 -18.26 9.33
N LEU A 63 -14.22 -17.77 8.12
CA LEU A 63 -14.29 -18.62 6.93
C LEU A 63 -12.93 -19.19 6.54
N GLN A 64 -11.85 -18.43 6.71
CA GLN A 64 -10.49 -18.93 6.46
C GLN A 64 -10.15 -20.10 7.38
N VAL A 65 -10.50 -20.02 8.67
CA VAL A 65 -10.32 -21.15 9.60
C VAL A 65 -11.11 -22.38 9.14
N ALA A 66 -12.36 -22.19 8.70
CA ALA A 66 -13.18 -23.26 8.17
C ALA A 66 -12.54 -23.92 6.93
N VAL A 67 -11.98 -23.14 6.01
CA VAL A 67 -11.25 -23.65 4.83
C VAL A 67 -9.97 -24.39 5.23
N THR A 68 -9.18 -23.85 6.16
CA THR A 68 -7.91 -24.47 6.59
C THR A 68 -8.11 -25.79 7.33
N SER A 69 -9.29 -26.03 7.89
CA SER A 69 -9.60 -27.31 8.53
C SER A 69 -9.78 -28.47 7.55
N GLN A 70 -9.81 -28.20 6.24
CA GLN A 70 -9.89 -29.19 5.15
C GLN A 70 -11.05 -30.19 5.29
N ASN A 71 -12.14 -29.79 5.95
CA ASN A 71 -13.34 -30.60 6.03
C ASN A 71 -14.11 -30.53 4.71
N GLU A 72 -14.04 -31.58 3.90
CA GLU A 72 -14.64 -31.67 2.56
C GLU A 72 -16.13 -31.27 2.52
N ARG A 73 -16.88 -31.49 3.60
CA ARG A 73 -18.31 -31.15 3.67
C ARG A 73 -18.59 -29.65 3.77
N VAL A 74 -17.63 -28.88 4.30
CA VAL A 74 -17.79 -27.45 4.61
C VAL A 74 -16.92 -26.60 3.69
N GLN A 75 -15.78 -27.13 3.27
CA GLN A 75 -14.75 -26.41 2.53
C GLN A 75 -15.26 -25.75 1.23
N PRO A 76 -16.04 -26.42 0.35
CA PRO A 76 -16.51 -25.79 -0.90
C PRO A 76 -17.42 -24.59 -0.62
N ALA A 77 -18.35 -24.72 0.33
CA ALA A 77 -19.25 -23.64 0.74
C ALA A 77 -18.49 -22.50 1.45
N ALA A 78 -17.48 -22.82 2.26
CA ALA A 78 -16.64 -21.83 2.93
C ALA A 78 -15.81 -21.02 1.92
N LEU A 79 -15.21 -21.67 0.92
CA LEU A 79 -14.51 -21.01 -0.18
C LEU A 79 -15.45 -20.10 -0.99
N TYR A 80 -16.65 -20.59 -1.31
CA TYR A 80 -17.65 -19.80 -2.02
C TYR A 80 -18.00 -18.50 -1.26
N ASN A 81 -18.23 -18.57 0.05
CA ASN A 81 -18.52 -17.39 0.86
C ASN A 81 -17.27 -16.50 1.03
N LEU A 82 -16.08 -17.08 1.13
CA LEU A 82 -14.82 -16.35 1.25
C LEU A 82 -14.54 -15.50 -0.01
N GLY A 83 -14.82 -16.04 -1.19
CA GLY A 83 -14.74 -15.30 -2.45
C GLY A 83 -15.62 -14.04 -2.46
N HIS A 84 -16.85 -14.15 -1.97
CA HIS A 84 -17.76 -12.99 -1.84
C HIS A 84 -17.26 -11.96 -0.83
N VAL A 85 -16.80 -12.41 0.34
CA VAL A 85 -16.25 -11.52 1.38
C VAL A 85 -15.06 -10.73 0.82
N ARG A 86 -14.10 -11.41 0.18
CA ARG A 86 -12.90 -10.77 -0.40
C ARG A 86 -13.24 -9.84 -1.55
N PHE A 87 -14.18 -10.22 -2.41
CA PHE A 87 -14.67 -9.32 -3.45
C PHE A 87 -15.23 -8.04 -2.84
N GLN A 88 -16.14 -8.17 -1.85
CA GLN A 88 -16.78 -7.02 -1.22
C GLN A 88 -15.78 -6.13 -0.47
N GLN A 89 -14.82 -6.70 0.24
CA GLN A 89 -13.73 -5.92 0.85
C GLN A 89 -12.93 -5.14 -0.19
N GLY A 90 -12.70 -5.72 -1.38
CA GLY A 90 -12.04 -5.00 -2.48
C GLY A 90 -12.91 -3.88 -3.05
N VAL A 91 -14.24 -4.08 -3.12
CA VAL A 91 -15.18 -3.01 -3.50
C VAL A 91 -15.16 -1.86 -2.50
N GLU A 92 -15.20 -2.14 -1.19
CA GLU A 92 -15.09 -1.10 -0.16
C GLU A 92 -13.74 -0.38 -0.23
N ALA A 93 -12.65 -1.12 -0.41
CA ALA A 93 -11.32 -0.53 -0.55
C ALA A 93 -11.20 0.37 -1.81
N LEU A 94 -11.88 0.05 -2.91
CA LEU A 94 -11.89 0.91 -4.11
C LEU A 94 -12.66 2.21 -3.93
N LYS A 95 -13.64 2.28 -3.00
CA LYS A 95 -14.35 3.53 -2.72
C LYS A 95 -13.45 4.55 -2.02
N GLU A 96 -12.58 4.06 -1.15
CA GLU A 96 -11.61 4.87 -0.39
C GLU A 96 -10.31 5.09 -1.17
N ALA A 97 -10.06 4.30 -2.22
CA ALA A 97 -8.85 4.43 -3.03
C ALA A 97 -8.87 5.72 -3.87
N PRO A 98 -7.69 6.33 -4.12
CA PRO A 98 -7.59 7.41 -5.09
C PRO A 98 -8.14 6.98 -6.46
N ASP A 99 -8.94 7.85 -7.07
CA ASP A 99 -9.53 7.56 -8.38
C ASP A 99 -8.45 7.45 -9.44
N ALA A 100 -8.44 6.34 -10.17
CA ALA A 100 -7.43 6.07 -11.20
C ALA A 100 -7.51 7.09 -12.36
N LYS A 101 -8.72 7.50 -12.75
CA LYS A 101 -8.89 8.48 -13.83
C LYS A 101 -8.45 9.86 -13.37
N GLY A 102 -8.82 10.28 -12.17
CA GLY A 102 -8.38 11.53 -11.56
C GLY A 102 -6.86 11.60 -11.39
N ALA A 103 -6.23 10.50 -10.94
CA ALA A 103 -4.78 10.42 -10.82
C ALA A 103 -4.09 10.53 -12.19
N ALA A 104 -4.58 9.81 -13.20
CA ALA A 104 -4.04 9.89 -14.57
C ALA A 104 -4.24 11.29 -15.18
N ALA A 105 -5.44 11.88 -15.05
CA ALA A 105 -5.72 13.23 -15.55
C ALA A 105 -4.82 14.30 -14.89
N ARG A 106 -4.56 14.16 -13.59
CA ARG A 106 -3.58 15.01 -12.89
C ARG A 106 -2.17 14.83 -13.46
N GLY A 107 -1.78 13.59 -13.76
CA GLY A 107 -0.51 13.29 -14.42
C GLY A 107 -0.40 13.89 -15.82
N ASP A 108 -1.48 13.84 -16.61
CA ASP A 108 -1.53 14.42 -17.95
C ASP A 108 -1.43 15.95 -17.90
N HIS A 109 -2.11 16.59 -16.94
CA HIS A 109 -1.99 18.03 -16.68
C HIS A 109 -0.56 18.42 -16.30
N ALA A 110 0.04 17.75 -15.32
CA ALA A 110 1.42 18.01 -14.90
C ALA A 110 2.41 17.79 -16.06
N SER A 111 2.14 16.79 -16.90
CA SER A 111 2.91 16.52 -18.12
C SER A 111 2.80 17.65 -19.14
N ALA A 112 1.64 18.28 -19.30
CA ALA A 112 1.45 19.43 -20.20
C ALA A 112 2.15 20.69 -19.67
N VAL A 113 2.08 20.93 -18.34
CA VAL A 113 2.84 22.01 -17.68
C VAL A 113 4.34 21.82 -17.87
N ALA A 114 4.83 20.58 -17.76
CA ALA A 114 6.22 20.24 -18.00
C ALA A 114 6.64 20.47 -19.47
N ASP A 115 5.81 20.13 -20.45
CA ASP A 115 6.10 20.40 -21.86
C ASP A 115 6.24 21.90 -22.11
N SER A 116 5.34 22.71 -21.54
CA SER A 116 5.41 24.16 -21.64
C SER A 116 6.70 24.72 -21.01
N ALA A 117 7.10 24.19 -19.85
CA ALA A 117 8.35 24.58 -19.19
C ALA A 117 9.59 24.15 -19.98
N ILE A 118 9.56 22.97 -20.60
CA ILE A 118 10.63 22.47 -21.47
C ILE A 118 10.80 23.38 -22.69
N GLN A 119 9.70 23.75 -23.35
CA GLN A 119 9.73 24.68 -24.49
C GLN A 119 10.26 26.06 -24.10
N ALA A 120 9.83 26.58 -22.95
CA ALA A 120 10.32 27.86 -22.43
C ALA A 120 11.82 27.80 -22.12
N ALA A 121 12.30 26.69 -21.54
CA ALA A 121 13.72 26.49 -21.27
C ALA A 121 14.55 26.42 -22.56
N ASP A 122 14.07 25.69 -23.58
CA ASP A 122 14.75 25.59 -24.88
C ASP A 122 14.83 26.96 -25.57
N ALA A 123 13.74 27.75 -25.56
CA ALA A 123 13.73 29.11 -26.11
C ALA A 123 14.66 30.06 -25.35
N ALA A 124 14.67 30.01 -24.01
CA ALA A 124 15.54 30.84 -23.19
C ALA A 124 17.02 30.50 -23.41
N LEU A 125 17.36 29.20 -23.44
CA LEU A 125 18.72 28.73 -23.69
C LEU A 125 19.25 29.14 -25.07
N ALA A 126 18.37 29.19 -26.08
CA ALA A 126 18.69 29.65 -27.42
C ALA A 126 18.87 31.17 -27.51
N SER A 127 18.04 31.95 -26.82
CA SER A 127 18.16 33.42 -26.78
C SER A 127 19.45 33.90 -26.11
N GLY A 128 19.94 33.16 -25.10
CA GLY A 128 21.07 33.58 -24.28
C GLY A 128 20.78 34.76 -23.33
N GLU A 129 19.54 35.27 -23.32
CA GLU A 129 19.15 36.39 -22.46
C GLU A 129 19.01 35.91 -21.01
N VAL A 130 19.79 36.51 -20.11
CA VAL A 130 19.84 36.15 -18.69
C VAL A 130 18.46 36.23 -18.02
N ASP A 131 17.67 37.25 -18.35
CA ASP A 131 16.30 37.42 -17.81
C ASP A 131 15.35 36.33 -18.30
N ALA A 132 15.47 35.92 -19.58
CA ALA A 132 14.68 34.82 -20.13
C ALA A 132 15.05 33.49 -19.48
N ILE A 133 16.35 33.23 -19.28
CA ILE A 133 16.87 32.05 -18.61
C ILE A 133 16.38 32.00 -17.16
N THR A 134 16.46 33.11 -16.42
CA THR A 134 16.00 33.18 -15.03
C THR A 134 14.50 32.90 -14.91
N ARG A 135 13.68 33.46 -15.81
CA ARG A 135 12.23 33.22 -15.82
C ARG A 135 11.88 31.77 -16.15
N ALA A 136 12.51 31.20 -17.17
CA ALA A 136 12.31 29.81 -17.56
C ALA A 136 12.77 28.83 -16.47
N TYR A 137 13.84 29.16 -15.73
CA TYR A 137 14.30 28.39 -14.59
C TYR A 137 13.26 28.34 -13.46
N LEU A 138 12.68 29.50 -13.09
CA LEU A 138 11.62 29.57 -12.08
C LEU A 138 10.36 28.80 -12.51
N GLN A 139 9.96 28.91 -13.78
CA GLN A 139 8.85 28.13 -14.34
C GLN A 139 9.15 26.62 -14.29
N GLY A 140 10.37 26.22 -14.67
CA GLY A 140 10.82 24.83 -14.61
C GLY A 140 10.79 24.26 -13.19
N LYS A 141 11.14 25.08 -12.19
CA LYS A 141 11.04 24.68 -10.78
C LYS A 141 9.59 24.38 -10.38
N GLY A 142 8.65 25.26 -10.73
CA GLY A 142 7.22 25.04 -10.50
C GLY A 142 6.71 23.77 -11.18
N ALA A 143 7.08 23.56 -12.45
CA ALA A 143 6.71 22.36 -13.20
C ALA A 143 7.29 21.07 -12.59
N ARG A 144 8.51 21.09 -12.04
CA ARG A 144 9.09 19.94 -11.30
C ARG A 144 8.29 19.62 -10.04
N LYS A 145 7.85 20.64 -9.27
CA LYS A 145 6.99 20.43 -8.09
C LYS A 145 5.67 19.77 -8.48
N GLU A 146 5.03 20.27 -9.54
CA GLU A 146 3.78 19.69 -10.06
C GLU A 146 3.96 18.25 -10.52
N LEU A 147 5.04 17.95 -11.26
CA LEU A 147 5.38 16.58 -11.66
C LEU A 147 5.61 15.67 -10.44
N LYS A 148 6.35 16.12 -9.43
CA LYS A 148 6.59 15.34 -8.19
C LYS A 148 5.27 15.03 -7.49
N ALA A 149 4.42 16.04 -7.29
CA ALA A 149 3.13 15.87 -6.65
C ALA A 149 2.17 14.96 -7.44
N ALA A 150 2.17 15.05 -8.77
CA ALA A 150 1.36 14.20 -9.63
C ALA A 150 1.84 12.73 -9.64
N MET A 151 3.17 12.50 -9.70
CA MET A 151 3.74 11.15 -9.61
C MET A 151 3.42 10.49 -8.27
N GLU A 152 3.51 11.22 -7.16
CA GLU A 152 3.12 10.70 -5.83
C GLU A 152 1.64 10.35 -5.76
N ALA A 153 0.76 11.16 -6.37
CA ALA A 153 -0.67 10.83 -6.45
C ALA A 153 -0.92 9.54 -7.26
N VAL A 154 -0.24 9.39 -8.41
CA VAL A 154 -0.33 8.18 -9.24
C VAL A 154 0.23 6.95 -8.52
N LYS A 155 1.34 7.09 -7.80
CA LYS A 155 1.95 6.02 -7.00
C LYS A 155 0.99 5.52 -5.92
N LYS A 156 0.40 6.43 -5.14
CA LYS A 156 -0.61 6.08 -4.12
C LYS A 156 -1.83 5.38 -4.72
N ALA A 157 -2.29 5.84 -5.88
CA ALA A 157 -3.38 5.19 -6.59
C ALA A 157 -3.00 3.77 -7.04
N LEU A 158 -1.81 3.58 -7.61
CA LEU A 158 -1.30 2.26 -8.02
C LEU A 158 -1.19 1.28 -6.85
N GLU A 159 -0.69 1.73 -5.70
CA GLU A 159 -0.59 0.92 -4.48
C GLU A 159 -1.97 0.46 -3.99
N ALA A 160 -2.94 1.38 -3.89
CA ALA A 160 -4.30 1.07 -3.46
C ALA A 160 -5.01 0.11 -4.42
N HIS A 161 -4.95 0.36 -5.73
CA HIS A 161 -5.54 -0.52 -6.74
C HIS A 161 -4.83 -1.89 -6.78
N GLY A 162 -3.51 -1.92 -6.53
CA GLY A 162 -2.75 -3.16 -6.47
C GLY A 162 -3.11 -4.04 -5.26
N ALA A 163 -3.43 -3.43 -4.11
CA ALA A 163 -3.93 -4.17 -2.96
C ALA A 163 -5.31 -4.80 -3.24
N VAL A 164 -6.19 -4.08 -3.94
CA VAL A 164 -7.49 -4.61 -4.38
C VAL A 164 -7.33 -5.75 -5.37
N LEU A 165 -6.44 -5.59 -6.35
CA LEU A 165 -6.18 -6.60 -7.37
C LEU A 165 -5.80 -7.94 -6.74
N ARG A 166 -4.81 -7.95 -5.82
CA ARG A 166 -4.39 -9.17 -5.11
C ARG A 166 -5.55 -9.83 -4.35
N ARG A 167 -6.45 -9.03 -3.77
CA ARG A 167 -7.63 -9.54 -3.05
C ARG A 167 -8.64 -10.16 -4.01
N TRP A 168 -8.88 -9.55 -5.16
CA TRP A 168 -9.79 -10.07 -6.18
C TRP A 168 -9.22 -11.30 -6.89
N GLU A 169 -7.91 -11.39 -7.11
CA GLU A 169 -7.23 -12.60 -7.58
C GLU A 169 -7.45 -13.76 -6.60
N ARG A 170 -7.31 -13.51 -5.30
CA ARG A 170 -7.64 -14.48 -4.25
C ARG A 170 -9.11 -14.89 -4.30
N ALA A 171 -10.04 -13.94 -4.45
CA ALA A 171 -11.46 -14.23 -4.56
C ALA A 171 -11.80 -15.08 -5.80
N SER A 172 -11.20 -14.78 -6.96
CA SER A 172 -11.33 -15.59 -8.18
C SER A 172 -10.83 -17.02 -7.94
N GLY A 173 -9.68 -17.17 -7.27
CA GLY A 173 -9.16 -18.46 -6.83
C GLY A 173 -10.13 -19.22 -5.92
N ASP A 174 -10.70 -18.55 -4.90
CA ASP A 174 -11.65 -19.18 -3.98
C ASP A 174 -12.89 -19.71 -4.70
N PHE A 175 -13.45 -18.95 -5.66
CA PHE A 175 -14.60 -19.39 -6.45
C PHE A 175 -14.26 -20.57 -7.37
N LYS A 176 -13.10 -20.54 -8.02
CA LYS A 176 -12.64 -21.64 -8.89
C LYS A 176 -12.43 -22.91 -8.07
N SER A 177 -11.74 -22.81 -6.93
CA SER A 177 -11.55 -23.95 -6.03
C SER A 177 -12.86 -24.46 -5.44
N ALA A 178 -13.82 -23.59 -5.12
CA ALA A 178 -15.15 -24.02 -4.66
C ALA A 178 -15.87 -24.87 -5.73
N TYR A 179 -15.77 -24.48 -7.01
CA TYR A 179 -16.35 -25.24 -8.11
C TYR A 179 -15.62 -26.56 -8.39
N GLU A 180 -14.28 -26.54 -8.32
CA GLU A 180 -13.45 -27.74 -8.48
C GLU A 180 -13.77 -28.81 -7.43
N LEU A 181 -13.98 -28.39 -6.17
CA LEU A 181 -14.34 -29.31 -5.10
C LEU A 181 -15.82 -29.73 -5.14
N GLN A 182 -16.70 -28.87 -5.65
CA GLN A 182 -18.13 -29.15 -5.73
C GLN A 182 -18.73 -28.57 -7.01
N THR A 183 -18.79 -29.41 -8.06
CA THR A 183 -19.28 -29.03 -9.40
C THR A 183 -20.76 -28.66 -9.43
N SER A 184 -21.54 -29.01 -8.40
CA SER A 184 -22.93 -28.54 -8.28
C SER A 184 -23.03 -27.04 -8.00
N LEU A 185 -21.94 -26.38 -7.61
CA LEU A 185 -21.89 -24.93 -7.37
C LEU A 185 -21.64 -24.16 -8.68
N GLU A 186 -22.54 -24.26 -9.67
CA GLU A 186 -22.37 -23.57 -10.96
C GLU A 186 -22.25 -22.04 -10.78
N SER A 187 -22.90 -21.47 -9.76
CA SER A 187 -22.73 -20.05 -9.40
C SER A 187 -21.29 -19.69 -9.01
N ALA A 188 -20.50 -20.64 -8.49
CA ALA A 188 -19.08 -20.41 -8.18
C ALA A 188 -18.27 -20.21 -9.46
N LYS A 189 -18.49 -21.05 -10.48
CA LYS A 189 -17.87 -20.91 -11.80
C LYS A 189 -18.24 -19.59 -12.46
N GLU A 190 -19.53 -19.23 -12.45
CA GLU A 190 -20.00 -17.94 -12.97
C GLU A 190 -19.36 -16.76 -12.26
N ASN A 191 -19.31 -16.79 -10.92
CA ASN A 191 -18.70 -15.73 -10.13
C ASN A 191 -17.19 -15.64 -10.39
N GLY A 192 -16.47 -16.75 -10.54
CA GLY A 192 -15.06 -16.77 -10.92
C GLY A 192 -14.83 -16.07 -12.26
N ALA A 193 -15.67 -16.34 -13.27
CA ALA A 193 -15.60 -15.67 -14.56
C ALA A 193 -15.93 -14.17 -14.49
N ILE A 194 -16.88 -13.79 -13.63
CA ILE A 194 -17.18 -12.37 -13.36
C ILE A 194 -15.98 -11.69 -12.68
N MET A 195 -15.32 -12.35 -11.73
CA MET A 195 -14.11 -11.85 -11.08
C MET A 195 -12.98 -11.62 -12.06
N ASP A 196 -12.76 -12.55 -12.99
CA ASP A 196 -11.72 -12.39 -14.02
C ASP A 196 -11.96 -11.13 -14.89
N ARG A 197 -13.22 -10.79 -15.19
CA ARG A 197 -13.56 -9.53 -15.89
C ARG A 197 -13.28 -8.30 -15.04
N HIS A 198 -13.58 -8.35 -13.75
CA HIS A 198 -13.27 -7.24 -12.83
C HIS A 198 -11.77 -7.06 -12.64
N ILE A 199 -11.02 -8.16 -12.56
CA ILE A 199 -9.55 -8.18 -12.52
C ILE A 199 -8.99 -7.53 -13.78
N ALA A 200 -9.42 -7.96 -14.97
CA ALA A 200 -8.98 -7.36 -16.24
C ALA A 200 -9.23 -5.85 -16.29
N ALA A 201 -10.44 -5.41 -15.94
CA ALA A 201 -10.78 -3.99 -15.90
C ALA A 201 -9.97 -3.18 -14.87
N LEU A 202 -9.48 -3.81 -13.80
CA LEU A 202 -8.63 -3.16 -12.80
C LEU A 202 -7.17 -3.08 -13.29
N VAL A 203 -6.69 -4.12 -13.96
CA VAL A 203 -5.37 -4.13 -14.63
C VAL A 203 -5.31 -3.04 -15.69
N ASP A 204 -6.34 -2.88 -16.53
CA ASP A 204 -6.42 -1.81 -17.53
C ASP A 204 -6.24 -0.40 -16.90
N LYS A 205 -6.85 -0.18 -15.73
CA LYS A 205 -6.71 1.09 -14.99
C LYS A 205 -5.30 1.27 -14.43
N GLN A 206 -4.67 0.20 -13.94
CA GLN A 206 -3.28 0.26 -13.48
C GLN A 206 -2.33 0.55 -14.64
N GLU A 207 -2.53 -0.09 -15.80
CA GLU A 207 -1.73 0.19 -16.99
C GLU A 207 -1.83 1.65 -17.44
N MET A 208 -3.04 2.21 -17.44
CA MET A 208 -3.26 3.64 -17.72
C MET A 208 -2.45 4.53 -16.76
N MET A 209 -2.52 4.28 -15.46
CA MET A 209 -1.76 5.02 -14.45
C MET A 209 -0.24 4.85 -14.63
N MET A 210 0.23 3.63 -14.90
CA MET A 210 1.65 3.35 -15.14
C MET A 210 2.17 4.10 -16.38
N LYS A 211 1.39 4.16 -17.47
CA LYS A 211 1.74 4.94 -18.66
C LYS A 211 1.86 6.43 -18.35
N SER A 212 0.93 6.99 -17.58
CA SER A 212 1.00 8.39 -17.14
C SER A 212 2.24 8.65 -16.27
N ALA A 213 2.56 7.76 -15.33
CA ALA A 213 3.76 7.84 -14.50
C ALA A 213 5.06 7.79 -15.32
N GLN A 214 5.15 6.89 -16.32
CA GLN A 214 6.31 6.80 -17.21
C GLN A 214 6.51 8.07 -18.04
N CYS A 215 5.42 8.64 -18.58
CA CYS A 215 5.45 9.91 -19.31
C CYS A 215 5.99 11.05 -18.44
N MET A 216 5.46 11.21 -17.22
CA MET A 216 5.94 12.20 -16.26
C MET A 216 7.41 11.99 -15.88
N GLY A 217 7.83 10.73 -15.69
CA GLY A 217 9.22 10.39 -15.34
C GLY A 217 10.22 10.80 -16.43
N GLY A 218 9.86 10.62 -17.71
CA GLY A 218 10.67 11.12 -18.84
C GLY A 218 10.77 12.64 -18.84
N LYS A 219 9.63 13.33 -18.73
CA LYS A 219 9.57 14.80 -18.71
C LYS A 219 10.34 15.42 -17.53
N ARG A 220 10.29 14.81 -16.34
CA ARG A 220 11.06 15.26 -15.17
C ARG A 220 12.56 15.24 -15.46
N LYS A 221 13.08 14.16 -16.08
CA LYS A 221 14.50 14.03 -16.43
C LYS A 221 14.91 15.07 -17.49
N ASP A 222 14.08 15.24 -18.51
CA ASP A 222 14.31 16.19 -19.60
C ASP A 222 14.34 17.64 -19.11
N LEU A 223 13.41 17.98 -18.21
CA LEU A 223 13.34 19.29 -17.58
C LEU A 223 14.53 19.51 -16.62
N GLN A 224 14.92 18.49 -15.85
CA GLN A 224 16.09 18.56 -14.96
C GLN A 224 17.38 18.86 -15.73
N LYS A 225 17.61 18.20 -16.87
CA LYS A 225 18.78 18.46 -17.72
C LYS A 225 18.82 19.91 -18.22
N ARG A 226 17.70 20.41 -18.74
CA ARG A 226 17.60 21.81 -19.24
C ARG A 226 17.77 22.82 -18.12
N MET A 227 17.23 22.54 -16.93
CA MET A 227 17.44 23.38 -15.75
C MET A 227 18.91 23.44 -15.33
N GLN A 228 19.65 22.34 -15.41
CA GLN A 228 21.10 22.34 -15.16
C GLN A 228 21.85 23.21 -16.20
N ASP A 229 21.46 23.15 -17.47
CA ASP A 229 22.08 23.97 -18.51
C ASP A 229 21.73 25.46 -18.37
N MET A 230 20.52 25.79 -17.93
CA MET A 230 20.13 27.16 -17.57
C MET A 230 20.93 27.67 -16.38
N LYS A 231 21.10 26.84 -15.33
CA LYS A 231 21.85 27.19 -14.11
C LYS A 231 23.30 27.59 -14.43
N LYS A 232 23.96 26.91 -15.38
CA LYS A 232 25.33 27.26 -15.83
C LYS A 232 25.44 28.63 -16.50
N LYS A 233 24.34 29.18 -17.04
CA LYS A 233 24.30 30.46 -17.75
C LYS A 233 23.73 31.61 -16.89
N MET A 234 23.22 31.32 -15.70
CA MET A 234 22.68 32.33 -14.80
C MET A 234 23.81 32.97 -13.97
N PRO A 235 23.73 34.28 -13.65
CA PRO A 235 24.67 34.92 -12.76
C PRO A 235 24.55 34.39 -11.32
N ASP A 236 25.69 34.25 -10.64
CA ASP A 236 25.75 33.86 -9.23
C ASP A 236 24.91 34.83 -8.38
N GLY A 237 23.95 34.30 -7.62
CA GLY A 237 23.01 35.09 -6.79
C GLY A 237 21.63 35.36 -7.40
N ALA A 238 21.38 35.01 -8.69
CA ALA A 238 20.00 34.92 -9.20
C ALA A 238 19.25 33.69 -8.64
N GLN A 239 20.00 32.77 -8.02
CA GLN A 239 19.46 31.79 -7.09
C GLN A 239 18.97 32.54 -5.85
N LYS A 240 17.67 32.83 -5.77
CA LYS A 240 17.07 33.01 -4.45
C LYS A 240 17.18 31.67 -3.75
N ASP A 241 17.95 31.64 -2.67
CA ASP A 241 18.10 30.49 -1.78
C ASP A 241 16.71 29.95 -1.46
N ASP A 242 16.41 28.79 -2.03
CA ASP A 242 15.34 27.96 -1.55
C ASP A 242 16.03 26.95 -0.66
N GLU A 243 16.28 27.40 0.57
CA GLU A 243 16.77 26.56 1.67
C GLU A 243 15.81 25.37 1.80
N GLY A 244 16.18 24.21 1.25
CA GLY A 244 15.55 22.93 1.56
C GLY A 244 15.08 22.04 0.39
N GLU A 245 15.07 22.48 -0.87
CA GLU A 245 14.48 21.66 -1.95
C GLU A 245 15.45 21.07 -2.98
N ASP A 246 16.62 21.69 -3.21
CA ASP A 246 17.61 21.16 -4.16
C ASP A 246 18.38 19.94 -3.60
N GLU A 247 18.35 19.71 -2.27
CA GLU A 247 19.04 18.58 -1.64
C GLU A 247 18.23 17.27 -1.65
N GLU A 248 16.89 17.30 -1.73
CA GLU A 248 16.07 16.08 -1.77
C GLU A 248 16.20 15.33 -3.12
N ASP A 249 16.39 16.05 -4.22
CA ASP A 249 16.51 15.43 -5.55
C ASP A 249 17.91 14.87 -5.84
N GLU A 250 18.91 15.18 -4.99
CA GLU A 250 20.20 14.49 -4.96
C GLU A 250 20.17 13.18 -4.15
N GLU A 251 19.21 12.98 -3.25
CA GLU A 251 19.10 11.74 -2.47
C GLU A 251 18.46 10.60 -3.29
N ASP A 252 17.49 10.91 -4.17
CA ASP A 252 16.87 9.91 -5.05
C ASP A 252 17.82 9.36 -6.15
N GLN A 253 18.94 10.04 -6.42
CA GLN A 253 19.95 9.62 -7.42
C GLN A 253 21.26 9.10 -6.80
N LYS A 254 21.39 9.08 -5.47
CA LYS A 254 22.54 8.44 -4.82
C LYS A 254 22.26 6.95 -4.68
N GLU A 255 22.75 6.17 -5.64
CA GLU A 255 23.06 4.76 -5.37
C GLU A 255 23.79 4.70 -4.02
N PRO A 256 23.47 3.73 -3.13
CA PRO A 256 24.11 3.63 -1.83
C PRO A 256 25.62 3.58 -2.08
N LYS A 257 26.32 4.65 -1.65
CA LYS A 257 27.76 4.78 -1.83
C LYS A 257 28.41 3.56 -1.20
N GLN A 258 28.83 2.61 -2.02
CA GLN A 258 29.67 1.52 -1.54
C GLN A 258 30.93 2.18 -0.96
N PRO A 259 31.36 1.78 0.25
CA PRO A 259 32.59 2.32 0.83
C PRO A 259 33.72 2.08 -0.17
N LYS A 260 34.46 3.15 -0.51
CA LYS A 260 35.57 3.04 -1.45
C LYS A 260 36.63 2.16 -0.81
N SER A 261 37.27 1.29 -1.60
CA SER A 261 38.33 0.43 -1.10
C SER A 261 39.46 1.29 -0.53
N GLY A 262 39.62 1.29 0.80
CA GLY A 262 40.62 2.10 1.50
C GLY A 262 40.06 2.98 2.62
N ASP A 263 38.74 3.13 2.74
CA ASP A 263 38.14 3.83 3.88
C ASP A 263 38.30 2.98 5.16
N LYS A 264 39.18 3.42 6.05
CA LYS A 264 39.25 2.88 7.42
C LYS A 264 38.09 3.44 8.23
N GLU A 265 37.37 2.55 8.89
CA GLU A 265 36.37 2.85 9.90
C GLU A 265 36.94 3.87 10.90
N LYS A 266 36.23 5.00 11.10
CA LYS A 266 36.63 5.99 12.10
C LYS A 266 36.68 5.33 13.46
N GLU A 267 37.67 5.68 14.28
CA GLU A 267 37.81 5.16 15.64
C GLU A 267 36.48 5.24 16.39
N THR A 268 36.07 4.11 16.97
CA THR A 268 34.87 4.00 17.78
C THR A 268 34.99 4.98 18.95
N LYS A 269 34.10 5.98 19.02
CA LYS A 269 33.96 6.81 20.21
C LYS A 269 33.57 5.91 21.38
N GLU A 270 34.37 5.97 22.43
CA GLU A 270 34.12 5.24 23.67
C GLU A 270 32.77 5.69 24.25
N GLY A 271 31.84 4.74 24.36
CA GLY A 271 30.47 5.02 24.77
C GLY A 271 30.43 5.51 26.22
N ARG A 272 29.94 6.73 26.44
CA ARG A 272 29.70 7.24 27.79
C ARG A 272 28.43 6.58 28.35
N ARG A 273 28.55 5.88 29.48
CA ARG A 273 27.39 5.34 30.20
C ARG A 273 26.53 6.52 30.67
N MET A 274 25.31 6.62 30.17
CA MET A 274 24.35 7.62 30.62
C MET A 274 23.36 6.97 31.57
N GLU A 275 23.11 7.61 32.71
CA GLU A 275 22.02 7.25 33.59
C GLU A 275 20.74 7.82 32.98
N LEU A 276 19.85 6.94 32.54
CA LEU A 276 18.57 7.31 31.96
C LEU A 276 17.60 7.68 33.08
N THR A 277 16.84 8.76 32.89
CA THR A 277 15.71 9.06 33.76
C THR A 277 14.57 8.07 33.51
N TRP A 278 13.68 7.89 34.49
CA TRP A 278 12.57 6.92 34.40
C TRP A 278 11.66 7.19 33.19
N ASP A 279 11.39 8.47 32.88
CA ASP A 279 10.58 8.87 31.73
C ASP A 279 11.28 8.61 30.38
N GLU A 280 12.60 8.81 30.31
CA GLU A 280 13.39 8.51 29.11
C GLU A 280 13.50 7.01 28.85
N ALA A 281 13.63 6.21 29.91
CA ALA A 281 13.60 4.76 29.82
C ALA A 281 12.23 4.27 29.33
N MET A 282 11.13 4.89 29.79
CA MET A 282 9.77 4.59 29.33
C MET A 282 9.58 4.91 27.84
N ARG A 283 10.06 6.07 27.37
CA ARG A 283 10.01 6.43 25.94
C ARG A 283 10.82 5.49 25.06
N LEU A 284 11.98 5.03 25.54
CA LEU A 284 12.79 4.02 24.84
C LEU A 284 12.11 2.66 24.81
N LEU A 285 11.46 2.24 25.89
CA LEU A 285 10.69 0.99 25.91
C LEU A 285 9.46 1.07 25.00
N GLU A 286 8.84 2.23 24.88
CA GLU A 286 7.72 2.47 23.98
C GLU A 286 8.16 2.46 22.51
N SER A 287 9.35 2.98 22.19
CA SER A 287 9.92 2.88 20.84
C SER A 287 10.42 1.47 20.49
N LEU A 288 10.77 0.66 21.49
CA LEU A 288 11.17 -0.75 21.35
C LEU A 288 9.99 -1.74 21.32
N LYS A 289 8.77 -1.30 21.64
CA LYS A 289 7.54 -2.08 21.38
C LYS A 289 7.26 -2.10 19.88
N LEU A 290 8.04 -2.94 19.19
CA LEU A 290 7.75 -3.40 17.84
C LEU A 290 6.32 -3.95 17.81
N ASP A 291 5.52 -3.49 16.83
CA ASP A 291 4.25 -4.13 16.46
C ASP A 291 4.44 -5.65 16.43
N ALA A 292 3.52 -6.40 17.04
CA ALA A 292 3.55 -7.86 17.17
C ALA A 292 3.72 -8.66 15.85
N ASN A 293 3.75 -7.98 14.69
CA ASN A 293 4.01 -8.54 13.37
C ASN A 293 5.42 -8.30 12.81
N ARG A 294 6.33 -7.64 13.53
CA ARG A 294 7.76 -7.53 13.16
C ARG A 294 8.63 -8.46 14.01
N LYS A 295 8.38 -9.78 13.92
CA LYS A 295 9.44 -10.75 14.25
C LYS A 295 10.48 -10.67 13.13
N LEU A 296 11.67 -10.15 13.46
CA LEU A 296 12.84 -10.37 12.63
C LEU A 296 13.04 -11.89 12.48
N PRO A 297 13.28 -12.44 11.28
CA PRO A 297 13.63 -13.84 11.14
C PRO A 297 14.99 -14.04 11.82
N MET A 298 14.98 -14.56 13.04
CA MET A 298 16.17 -15.17 13.63
C MET A 298 16.50 -16.36 12.74
N GLY A 299 17.52 -16.20 11.90
CA GLY A 299 18.00 -17.28 11.06
C GLY A 299 18.54 -18.41 11.93
N ASP A 300 18.02 -19.62 11.71
CA ASP A 300 18.57 -20.88 12.23
C ASP A 300 19.94 -21.16 11.62
N ARG A 301 20.95 -20.37 11.99
CA ARG A 301 22.35 -20.66 11.69
C ARG A 301 23.14 -20.60 12.99
N GLU A 302 23.79 -21.72 13.26
CA GLU A 302 24.70 -21.99 14.36
C GLU A 302 25.44 -20.74 14.82
N THR A 303 25.17 -20.34 16.06
CA THR A 303 25.94 -19.32 16.78
C THR A 303 27.40 -19.77 16.82
N ALA A 304 28.26 -19.10 16.06
CA ALA A 304 29.70 -19.30 16.14
C ALA A 304 30.18 -18.98 17.57
N ASN A 305 30.92 -19.91 18.18
CA ASN A 305 31.49 -19.72 19.51
C ASN A 305 32.35 -18.44 19.57
N PRO A 306 32.20 -17.60 20.61
CA PRO A 306 32.97 -16.38 20.75
C PRO A 306 34.46 -16.73 20.91
N LYS A 307 35.31 -16.19 20.03
CA LYS A 307 36.77 -16.28 20.18
C LYS A 307 37.21 -15.46 21.40
N ASP A 308 37.79 -16.15 22.37
CA ASP A 308 38.48 -15.59 23.52
C ASP A 308 39.58 -14.63 23.06
N ARG A 309 39.32 -13.32 23.13
CA ARG A 309 40.34 -12.30 22.98
C ARG A 309 40.92 -12.02 24.36
N LYS A 310 42.09 -12.61 24.64
CA LYS A 310 42.91 -12.26 25.81
C LYS A 310 43.17 -10.75 25.84
N ARG A 311 42.46 -10.03 26.71
CA ARG A 311 42.83 -8.66 27.09
C ARG A 311 43.94 -8.73 28.13
N ARG A 312 44.87 -7.78 28.04
CA ARG A 312 45.98 -7.60 28.97
C ARG A 312 45.46 -6.80 30.16
N GLU A 313 45.64 -7.32 31.36
CA GLU A 313 45.28 -6.65 32.61
C GLU A 313 46.29 -5.54 32.92
N TRP A 314 45.77 -4.32 33.09
CA TRP A 314 46.23 -3.31 34.03
C TRP A 314 45.08 -2.36 34.32
#